data_AF-A0AB38BLN7-F1
#
_entry.id   AF-A0AB38BLN7-F1
#
_cell.length_a   1.000
_cell.length_b   1.000
_cell.length_c   1.000
_cell.angle_alpha   90.00
_cell.angle_beta   90.00
_cell.angle_gamma   90.00
#
_symmetry.space_group_name_H-M   'P 1'
#
loop_
_entity.id
_entity.type
_entity.pdbx_description
1 polymer ?
#
loop_
_entity_poly.entity_id
_entity_poly.type
_entity_poly.pdbx_seq_one_letter_code
_entity_poly.pdbx_strand_id
1 'polypeptide(L)'
;MDKILILVIVGGLLGYSWQQSKKYLSPTSSFNAIITFDPEHYTNIRWFEVFRKLTHWEKFGAYSFKGTVATNAEDIIHLIHKELEVPLENFKVKVFPIEKTSFDYIVTFKKIPRPEIEDYPQLAELAIWNTYGKNSYRLWLGMSVEQFREVISQELHIPENSFTVYCPANLVWTRFL
;
A
#
# COMPACT_ATOMS: atom_id res chain seq x y z
N MET A 1 14.27 7.47 -47.86
CA MET A 1 12.84 7.35 -47.51
C MET A 1 12.69 7.23 -45.98
N ASP A 2 13.55 7.92 -45.21
CA ASP A 2 13.95 7.38 -43.90
C ASP A 2 13.53 8.24 -42.71
N LYS A 3 13.45 9.57 -42.87
CA LYS A 3 13.16 10.47 -41.73
C LYS A 3 11.70 10.44 -41.27
N ILE A 4 10.76 10.29 -42.22
CA ILE A 4 9.32 10.24 -41.93
C ILE A 4 8.95 8.92 -41.25
N LEU A 5 9.54 7.81 -41.71
CA LEU A 5 9.31 6.48 -41.10
C LEU A 5 9.84 6.44 -39.65
N ILE A 6 11.03 7.02 -39.40
CA ILE A 6 11.59 7.12 -38.05
C ILE A 6 10.69 7.96 -37.14
N LEU A 7 10.17 9.10 -37.62
CA LEU A 7 9.25 9.95 -36.86
C LEU A 7 7.95 9.24 -36.48
N VAL A 8 7.40 8.44 -37.40
CA VAL A 8 6.19 7.64 -37.14
C VAL A 8 6.46 6.54 -36.12
N ILE A 9 7.62 5.87 -36.20
CA ILE A 9 8.01 4.83 -35.24
C ILE A 9 8.24 5.43 -33.85
N VAL A 10 8.98 6.54 -33.76
CA VAL A 10 9.25 7.22 -32.48
C VAL A 10 7.95 7.78 -31.89
N GLY A 11 7.10 8.40 -32.70
CA GLY A 11 5.79 8.89 -32.27
C GLY A 11 4.88 7.75 -31.80
N GLY A 12 4.91 6.60 -32.48
CA GLY A 12 4.17 5.39 -32.09
C GLY A 12 4.67 4.81 -30.77
N LEU A 13 5.99 4.74 -30.57
CA LEU A 13 6.59 4.27 -29.31
C LEU A 13 6.30 5.21 -28.14
N LEU A 14 6.38 6.53 -28.35
CA LEU A 14 6.04 7.53 -27.33
C LEU A 14 4.55 7.52 -27.01
N GLY A 15 3.69 7.43 -28.03
CA GLY A 15 2.24 7.32 -27.87
C GLY A 15 1.82 6.05 -27.13
N TYR A 16 2.43 4.92 -27.48
CA TYR A 16 2.21 3.64 -26.79
C TYR A 16 2.70 3.69 -25.34
N SER A 17 3.90 4.22 -25.11
CA SER A 17 4.45 4.42 -23.76
C SER A 17 3.56 5.33 -22.89
N TRP A 18 3.03 6.41 -23.47
CA TRP A 18 2.11 7.32 -22.79
C TRP A 18 0.73 6.71 -22.52
N GLN A 19 0.20 5.90 -23.44
CA GLN A 19 -1.04 5.14 -23.19
C GLN A 19 -0.84 4.07 -22.11
N GLN A 20 0.31 3.42 -22.09
CA GLN A 20 0.65 2.47 -21.04
C GLN A 20 0.82 3.19 -19.69
N SER A 21 1.50 4.34 -19.64
CA SER A 21 1.65 5.11 -18.39
C SER A 21 0.32 5.59 -17.81
N LYS A 22 -0.68 5.89 -18.64
CA LYS A 22 -2.05 6.20 -18.17
C LYS A 22 -2.78 4.99 -17.57
N LYS A 23 -2.50 3.77 -18.02
CA LYS A 23 -3.00 2.54 -17.37
C LYS A 23 -2.32 2.26 -16.03
N TYR A 24 -1.16 2.86 -15.80
CA TYR A 24 -0.37 2.80 -14.58
C TYR A 24 -0.49 4.08 -13.72
N LEU A 25 -1.51 4.91 -13.97
CA LEU A 25 -1.87 5.97 -13.04
C LEU A 25 -2.27 5.30 -11.73
N SER A 26 -1.33 5.32 -10.79
CA SER A 26 -1.50 4.82 -9.44
C SER A 26 -2.82 5.37 -8.88
N PRO A 27 -3.68 4.52 -8.31
CA PRO A 27 -4.46 4.98 -7.18
C PRO A 27 -3.38 5.31 -6.15
N THR A 28 -3.06 6.58 -5.95
CA THR A 28 -2.28 6.99 -4.79
C THR A 28 -3.00 6.38 -3.59
N SER A 29 -2.38 5.46 -2.86
CA SER A 29 -2.87 5.12 -1.52
C SER A 29 -2.71 6.41 -0.72
N SER A 30 -3.77 7.21 -0.67
CA SER A 30 -3.75 8.58 -0.17
C SER A 30 -3.60 8.65 1.34
N PHE A 31 -3.55 7.51 2.02
CA PHE A 31 -3.53 7.37 3.47
C PHE A 31 -2.17 6.90 3.96
N ASN A 32 -1.83 7.27 5.19
CA ASN A 32 -0.60 6.83 5.85
C ASN A 32 -0.86 6.29 7.26
N ALA A 33 -2.10 6.19 7.70
CA ALA A 33 -2.47 5.60 8.98
C ALA A 33 -3.59 4.59 8.83
N ILE A 34 -3.51 3.52 9.60
CA ILE A 34 -4.54 2.51 9.78
C ILE A 34 -4.76 2.32 11.29
N ILE A 35 -6.01 2.35 11.71
CA ILE A 35 -6.45 1.97 13.06
C ILE A 35 -7.35 0.76 12.94
N THR A 36 -7.00 -0.36 13.56
CA THR A 36 -7.79 -1.60 13.57
C THR A 36 -8.20 -1.92 14.99
N PHE A 37 -9.48 -2.08 15.25
CA PHE A 37 -10.00 -2.51 16.55
C PHE A 37 -10.25 -4.01 16.57
N ASP A 38 -10.13 -4.60 17.76
CA ASP A 38 -10.68 -5.93 17.99
C ASP A 38 -12.21 -5.89 17.90
N PRO A 39 -12.86 -6.92 17.32
CA PRO A 39 -14.30 -6.91 17.05
C PRO A 39 -15.18 -6.60 18.27
N GLU A 40 -14.80 -7.13 19.44
CA GLU A 40 -15.55 -6.96 20.69
C GLU A 40 -15.42 -5.55 21.28
N HIS A 41 -14.39 -4.80 20.88
CA HIS A 41 -14.09 -3.46 21.35
C HIS A 41 -14.16 -2.42 20.23
N TYR A 42 -14.82 -2.77 19.11
CA TYR A 42 -14.94 -1.90 17.96
C TYR A 42 -15.67 -0.60 18.31
N THR A 43 -14.98 0.51 18.06
CA THR A 43 -15.54 1.85 18.23
C THR A 43 -15.43 2.64 16.93
N ASN A 44 -16.54 3.20 16.46
CA ASN A 44 -16.54 3.99 15.22
C ASN A 44 -15.99 5.41 15.47
N ILE A 45 -14.68 5.56 15.29
CA ILE A 45 -13.95 6.82 15.55
C ILE A 45 -14.46 8.02 14.75
N ARG A 46 -15.19 7.81 13.64
CA ARG A 46 -15.74 8.90 12.81
C ARG A 46 -16.84 9.71 13.52
N TRP A 47 -17.40 9.19 14.60
CA TRP A 47 -18.38 9.91 15.42
C TRP A 47 -17.75 10.91 16.37
N PHE A 48 -16.45 10.77 16.66
CA PHE A 48 -15.73 11.55 17.64
C PHE A 48 -15.01 12.72 16.98
N GLU A 49 -15.24 13.94 17.49
CA GLU A 49 -14.70 15.16 16.90
C GLU A 49 -13.17 15.20 16.92
N VAL A 50 -12.56 14.71 18.00
CA VAL A 50 -11.10 14.67 18.17
C VAL A 50 -10.41 13.88 17.05
N PHE A 51 -10.98 12.77 16.61
CA PHE A 51 -10.45 11.98 15.49
C PHE A 51 -10.69 12.66 14.15
N ARG A 52 -11.87 13.26 13.93
CA ARG A 52 -12.16 14.03 12.70
C ARG A 52 -11.25 15.25 12.52
N LYS A 53 -10.74 15.81 13.62
CA LYS A 53 -9.75 16.90 13.59
C LYS A 53 -8.37 16.44 13.13
N LEU A 54 -8.02 15.17 13.32
CA LEU A 54 -6.76 14.63 12.80
C LEU A 54 -6.78 14.49 11.28
N THR A 55 -7.85 13.93 10.74
CA THR A 55 -8.00 13.67 9.30
C THR A 55 -9.42 13.25 8.95
N HIS A 56 -9.71 13.14 7.65
CA HIS A 56 -10.91 12.48 7.16
C HIS A 56 -10.73 10.96 7.20
N TRP A 57 -11.26 10.31 8.24
CA TRP A 57 -11.20 8.87 8.38
C TRP A 57 -12.20 8.16 7.46
N GLU A 58 -11.70 7.25 6.65
CA GLU A 58 -12.49 6.35 5.83
C GLU A 58 -12.56 4.96 6.48
N LYS A 59 -13.66 4.24 6.28
CA LYS A 59 -13.77 2.85 6.74
C LYS A 59 -12.79 1.97 5.94
N PHE A 60 -12.07 1.10 6.66
CA PHE A 60 -11.09 0.15 6.14
C PHE A 60 -11.46 -1.21 6.75
N GLY A 61 -12.05 -2.12 6.00
CA GLY A 61 -12.54 -3.40 6.53
C GLY A 61 -13.71 -3.26 7.51
N ALA A 62 -14.00 -4.36 8.20
CA ALA A 62 -15.12 -4.41 9.14
C ALA A 62 -14.90 -3.53 10.38
N TYR A 63 -13.66 -3.56 10.91
CA TYR A 63 -13.31 -2.99 12.21
C TYR A 63 -12.13 -2.01 12.16
N SER A 64 -11.78 -1.50 10.98
CA SER A 64 -10.65 -0.60 10.82
C SER A 64 -11.02 0.71 10.11
N PHE A 65 -10.10 1.66 10.20
CA PHE A 65 -10.18 2.97 9.59
C PHE A 65 -8.84 3.34 8.97
N LYS A 66 -8.86 4.04 7.84
CA LYS A 66 -7.68 4.62 7.20
C LYS A 66 -7.79 6.14 7.12
N GLY A 67 -6.65 6.80 7.14
CA GLY A 67 -6.58 8.25 7.02
C GLY A 67 -5.17 8.78 6.81
N THR A 68 -5.06 10.09 6.60
CA THR A 68 -3.78 10.78 6.40
C THR A 68 -3.49 11.69 7.57
N VAL A 69 -2.54 11.31 8.41
CA VAL A 69 -2.20 11.99 9.66
C VAL A 69 -0.78 12.56 9.60
N ALA A 70 -0.58 13.71 10.24
CA ALA A 70 0.74 14.35 10.38
C ALA A 70 1.47 13.97 11.69
N THR A 71 0.88 13.06 12.48
CA THR A 71 1.37 12.61 13.79
C THR A 71 1.87 11.16 13.70
N ASN A 72 2.56 10.67 14.74
CA ASN A 72 3.08 9.31 14.83
C ASN A 72 2.02 8.33 15.38
N ALA A 73 2.37 7.04 15.44
CA ALA A 73 1.47 6.01 15.96
C ALA A 73 1.21 6.15 17.47
N GLU A 74 2.22 6.52 18.26
CA GLU A 74 2.13 6.63 19.72
C GLU A 74 1.12 7.69 20.17
N ASP A 75 1.11 8.85 19.51
CA ASP A 75 0.16 9.94 19.76
C ASP A 75 -1.29 9.50 19.48
N ILE A 76 -1.50 8.74 18.40
CA ILE A 76 -2.82 8.18 18.07
C ILE A 76 -3.22 7.10 19.07
N ILE A 77 -2.29 6.23 19.49
CA ILE A 77 -2.53 5.21 20.51
C ILE A 77 -2.95 5.87 21.82
N HIS A 78 -2.24 6.91 22.25
CA HIS A 78 -2.59 7.67 23.45
C HIS A 78 -3.96 8.31 23.33
N LEU A 79 -4.29 8.89 22.17
CA LEU A 79 -5.61 9.47 21.91
C LEU A 79 -6.73 8.42 21.99
N ILE A 80 -6.54 7.25 21.38
CA ILE A 80 -7.51 6.14 21.41
C ILE A 80 -7.74 5.69 22.85
N HIS A 81 -6.67 5.39 23.59
CA HIS A 81 -6.80 4.94 24.97
C HIS A 81 -7.49 5.99 25.83
N LYS A 82 -7.13 7.27 25.69
CA LYS A 82 -7.68 8.35 26.51
C LYS A 82 -9.14 8.67 26.20
N GLU A 83 -9.49 8.78 24.92
CA GLU A 83 -10.80 9.30 24.50
C GLU A 83 -11.86 8.20 24.39
N LEU A 84 -11.43 6.97 24.12
CA LEU A 84 -12.34 5.83 23.92
C LEU A 84 -12.29 4.82 25.08
N GLU A 85 -11.36 4.96 26.02
CA GLU A 85 -11.15 4.04 27.15
C GLU A 85 -10.91 2.57 26.72
N VAL A 86 -10.42 2.36 25.49
CA VAL A 86 -10.11 1.04 24.95
C VAL A 86 -8.72 0.58 25.44
N PRO A 87 -8.58 -0.65 25.99
CA PRO A 87 -7.28 -1.21 26.36
C PRO A 87 -6.31 -1.30 25.18
N LEU A 88 -5.00 -1.14 25.44
CA LEU A 88 -3.97 -1.08 24.40
C LEU A 88 -3.85 -2.36 23.58
N GLU A 89 -4.20 -3.50 24.16
CA GLU A 89 -4.24 -4.81 23.51
C GLU A 89 -5.38 -4.95 22.50
N ASN A 90 -6.44 -4.15 22.63
CA ASN A 90 -7.70 -4.30 21.89
C ASN A 90 -7.74 -3.46 20.60
N PHE A 91 -6.63 -2.85 20.21
CA PHE A 91 -6.51 -2.15 18.95
C PHE A 91 -5.05 -2.11 18.47
N LYS A 92 -4.87 -1.88 17.17
CA LYS A 92 -3.57 -1.72 16.52
C LYS A 92 -3.57 -0.45 15.70
N VAL A 93 -2.52 0.34 15.85
CA VAL A 93 -2.29 1.55 15.05
C VAL A 93 -1.02 1.35 14.24
N LYS A 94 -1.12 1.52 12.93
CA LYS A 94 0.02 1.56 12.02
C LYS A 94 0.07 2.94 11.38
N VAL A 95 1.19 3.64 11.52
CA VAL A 95 1.44 4.90 10.81
C VAL A 95 2.70 4.72 9.97
N PHE A 96 2.57 5.03 8.70
CA PHE A 96 3.63 4.98 7.70
C PHE A 96 4.10 6.41 7.39
N PRO A 97 5.39 6.62 7.07
CA PRO A 97 5.86 7.88 6.52
C PRO A 97 5.09 8.21 5.24
N ILE A 98 4.70 9.46 5.09
CA ILE A 98 4.03 9.94 3.87
C ILE A 98 5.09 10.01 2.77
N GLU A 99 5.12 9.03 1.88
CA GLU A 99 5.85 9.17 0.62
C GLU A 99 4.94 9.92 -0.36
N LYS A 100 5.43 11.07 -0.87
CA LYS A 100 4.68 11.91 -1.83
C LYS A 100 4.42 11.21 -3.17
N THR A 101 5.04 10.05 -3.38
CA THR A 101 5.04 9.30 -4.63
C THR A 101 4.70 7.85 -4.34
N SER A 102 3.74 7.30 -5.08
CA SER A 102 3.49 5.87 -5.15
C SER A 102 4.57 5.19 -5.99
N PHE A 103 5.08 4.07 -5.52
CA PHE A 103 6.04 3.23 -6.22
C PHE A 103 5.35 2.02 -6.82
N ASP A 104 5.76 1.63 -8.03
CA ASP A 104 5.36 0.39 -8.68
C ASP A 104 6.16 -0.77 -8.07
N TYR A 105 5.49 -1.74 -7.48
CA TYR A 105 6.09 -2.90 -6.84
C TYR A 105 5.66 -4.19 -7.52
N ILE A 106 6.62 -5.11 -7.63
CA ILE A 106 6.35 -6.52 -7.91
C ILE A 106 6.71 -7.33 -6.66
N VAL A 107 5.72 -8.07 -6.15
CA VAL A 107 5.87 -9.00 -5.03
C VAL A 107 5.85 -10.41 -5.58
N THR A 108 6.92 -11.18 -5.40
CA THR A 108 7.03 -12.57 -5.87
C THR A 108 7.21 -13.53 -4.71
N PHE A 109 6.35 -14.54 -4.61
CA PHE A 109 6.40 -15.59 -3.60
C PHE A 109 7.25 -16.77 -4.11
N LYS A 110 8.30 -17.13 -3.36
CA LYS A 110 9.32 -18.10 -3.79
C LYS A 110 9.08 -19.50 -3.21
N LYS A 111 8.79 -19.56 -1.91
CA LYS A 111 8.72 -20.81 -1.14
C LYS A 111 7.30 -21.28 -0.87
N ILE A 112 6.33 -20.43 -1.18
CA ILE A 112 4.91 -20.69 -0.97
C ILE A 112 4.15 -20.36 -2.26
N PRO A 113 2.97 -20.97 -2.48
CA PRO A 113 2.03 -20.49 -3.47
C PRO A 113 1.69 -19.02 -3.20
N ARG A 114 1.39 -18.27 -4.27
CA ARG A 114 0.87 -16.91 -4.13
C ARG A 114 -0.42 -16.97 -3.28
N PRO A 115 -0.48 -16.31 -2.12
CA PRO A 115 -1.69 -16.26 -1.32
C PRO A 115 -2.78 -15.50 -2.07
N GLU A 116 -4.05 -15.88 -1.88
CA GLU A 116 -5.17 -15.07 -2.35
C GLU A 116 -5.31 -13.87 -1.41
N ILE A 117 -5.05 -12.67 -1.93
CA ILE A 117 -4.96 -11.46 -1.11
C ILE A 117 -6.30 -11.09 -0.48
N GLU A 118 -7.39 -11.50 -1.11
CA GLU A 118 -8.76 -11.33 -0.63
C GLU A 118 -8.99 -12.00 0.74
N ASP A 119 -8.22 -13.04 1.09
CA ASP A 119 -8.26 -13.69 2.40
C ASP A 119 -7.56 -12.87 3.50
N TYR A 120 -6.86 -11.79 3.13
CA TYR A 120 -6.10 -10.92 4.01
C TYR A 120 -6.60 -9.47 3.86
N PRO A 121 -7.71 -9.09 4.54
CA PRO A 121 -8.36 -7.79 4.36
C PRO A 121 -7.42 -6.60 4.51
N GLN A 122 -6.48 -6.67 5.46
CA GLN A 122 -5.51 -5.61 5.67
C GLN A 122 -4.59 -5.43 4.46
N LEU A 123 -4.19 -6.51 3.78
CA LEU A 123 -3.40 -6.44 2.55
C LEU A 123 -4.27 -6.02 1.36
N ALA A 124 -5.43 -6.63 1.18
CA ALA A 124 -6.35 -6.36 0.08
C ALA A 124 -6.71 -4.88 -0.03
N GLU A 125 -6.79 -4.19 1.10
CA GLU A 125 -7.17 -2.79 1.14
C GLU A 125 -5.99 -1.81 1.05
N LEU A 126 -4.73 -2.28 1.20
CA LEU A 126 -3.54 -1.43 1.04
C LEU A 126 -3.42 -0.85 -0.37
N ALA A 127 -3.74 -1.67 -1.38
CA ALA A 127 -3.61 -1.32 -2.78
C ALA A 127 -4.43 -2.26 -3.66
N ILE A 128 -4.50 -1.95 -4.95
CA ILE A 128 -5.01 -2.90 -5.94
C ILE A 128 -3.90 -3.90 -6.28
N TRP A 129 -4.08 -5.15 -5.89
CA TRP A 129 -3.15 -6.24 -6.16
C TRP A 129 -3.46 -6.91 -7.49
N ASN A 130 -2.76 -6.52 -8.55
CA ASN A 130 -2.95 -7.13 -9.87
C ASN A 130 -2.13 -8.40 -9.99
N THR A 131 -2.76 -9.53 -10.33
CA THR A 131 -2.03 -10.77 -10.60
C THR A 131 -0.96 -10.54 -11.67
N TYR A 132 0.26 -10.99 -11.40
CA TYR A 132 1.40 -10.83 -12.29
C TYR A 132 2.15 -12.16 -12.43
N GLY A 133 1.88 -12.89 -13.50
CA GLY A 133 2.40 -14.26 -13.66
C GLY A 133 1.81 -15.22 -12.62
N LYS A 134 2.51 -16.34 -12.39
CA LYS A 134 1.98 -17.45 -11.57
C LYS A 134 2.07 -17.21 -10.06
N ASN A 135 3.16 -16.59 -9.61
CA ASN A 135 3.51 -16.50 -8.19
C ASN A 135 3.67 -15.06 -7.69
N SER A 136 3.14 -14.07 -8.42
CA SER A 136 3.42 -12.68 -8.12
C SER A 136 2.21 -11.77 -8.25
N TYR A 137 2.31 -10.61 -7.60
CA TYR A 137 1.42 -9.47 -7.77
C TYR A 137 2.21 -8.24 -8.20
N ARG A 138 1.53 -7.34 -8.91
CA ARG A 138 2.00 -5.98 -9.20
C ARG A 138 1.01 -4.97 -8.66
N LEU A 139 1.51 -4.00 -7.92
CA LEU A 139 0.70 -2.99 -7.25
C LEU A 139 1.47 -1.68 -7.14
N TRP A 140 0.72 -0.60 -6.90
CA TRP A 140 1.30 0.71 -6.61
C TRP A 140 1.00 1.07 -5.17
N LEU A 141 2.02 1.55 -4.45
CA LEU A 141 1.91 1.85 -3.03
C LEU A 141 2.83 3.00 -2.64
N GLY A 142 2.35 3.93 -1.81
CA GLY A 142 3.13 5.07 -1.31
C GLY A 142 3.89 4.77 -0.02
N MET A 143 4.61 3.65 0.04
CA MET A 143 5.48 3.29 1.16
C MET A 143 6.78 2.69 0.65
N SER A 144 7.83 2.71 1.47
CA SER A 144 9.14 2.18 1.09
C SER A 144 9.13 0.66 0.89
N VAL A 145 10.13 0.12 0.19
CA VAL A 145 10.21 -1.33 -0.06
C VAL A 145 10.43 -2.12 1.24
N GLU A 146 11.19 -1.56 2.18
CA GLU A 146 11.46 -2.14 3.50
C GLU A 146 10.17 -2.23 4.32
N GLN A 147 9.40 -1.15 4.36
CA GLN A 147 8.11 -1.10 5.05
C GLN A 147 7.12 -2.08 4.44
N PHE A 148 7.05 -2.11 3.11
CA PHE A 148 6.12 -3.01 2.44
C PHE A 148 6.46 -4.48 2.72
N ARG A 149 7.76 -4.83 2.79
CA ARG A 149 8.19 -6.16 3.21
C ARG A 149 7.76 -6.49 4.63
N GLU A 150 7.93 -5.55 5.57
CA GLU A 150 7.49 -5.75 6.95
C GLU A 150 5.99 -6.01 7.03
N VAL A 151 5.17 -5.21 6.32
CA VAL A 151 3.72 -5.39 6.27
C VAL A 151 3.34 -6.76 5.70
N ILE A 152 3.93 -7.19 4.58
CA ILE A 152 3.66 -8.52 4.01
C ILE A 152 4.02 -9.63 5.00
N SER A 153 5.21 -9.54 5.61
CA SER A 153 5.71 -10.53 6.57
C SER A 153 4.76 -10.69 7.77
N GLN A 154 4.33 -9.56 8.34
CA GLN A 154 3.40 -9.52 9.48
C GLN A 154 2.01 -10.05 9.12
N GLU A 155 1.40 -9.55 8.04
CA GLU A 155 0.01 -9.90 7.72
C GLU A 155 -0.13 -11.35 7.23
N LEU A 156 0.82 -11.84 6.44
CA LEU A 156 0.80 -13.23 5.97
C LEU A 156 1.37 -14.23 6.98
N HIS A 157 2.01 -13.76 8.06
CA HIS A 157 2.73 -14.58 9.02
C HIS A 157 3.80 -15.47 8.35
N ILE A 158 4.53 -14.91 7.38
CA ILE A 158 5.58 -15.62 6.63
C ILE A 158 6.93 -14.92 6.79
N PRO A 159 8.05 -15.65 6.81
CA PRO A 159 9.37 -15.03 6.94
C PRO A 159 9.69 -14.20 5.69
N GLU A 160 10.37 -13.07 5.85
CA GLU A 160 10.74 -12.18 4.72
C GLU A 160 11.53 -12.87 3.60
N ASN A 161 12.26 -13.94 3.89
CA ASN A 161 13.00 -14.71 2.89
C ASN A 161 12.12 -15.62 2.01
N SER A 162 10.81 -15.67 2.27
CA SER A 162 9.84 -16.46 1.50
C SER A 162 9.28 -15.74 0.28
N PHE A 163 9.48 -14.42 0.21
CA PHE A 163 9.06 -13.57 -0.90
C PHE A 163 10.14 -12.54 -1.26
N THR A 164 9.93 -11.83 -2.36
CA THR A 164 10.74 -10.67 -2.74
C THR A 164 9.85 -9.55 -3.20
N VAL A 165 10.18 -8.35 -2.76
CA VAL A 165 9.58 -7.10 -3.23
C VAL A 165 10.66 -6.32 -3.96
N TYR A 166 10.38 -5.87 -5.17
CA TYR A 166 11.28 -4.95 -5.87
C TYR A 166 10.49 -3.92 -6.67
N CYS A 167 11.09 -2.73 -6.82
CA CYS A 167 10.59 -1.67 -7.68
C CYS A 167 11.21 -1.83 -9.08
N PRO A 168 10.43 -2.06 -10.16
CA PRO A 168 10.98 -2.24 -11.50
C PRO A 168 11.82 -1.06 -11.99
N ALA A 169 11.52 0.16 -11.53
CA ALA A 169 12.30 1.36 -11.87
C ALA A 169 13.76 1.26 -11.39
N ASN A 170 14.02 0.55 -10.29
CA ASN A 170 15.37 0.33 -9.78
C ASN A 170 16.18 -0.64 -10.66
N LEU A 171 15.52 -1.50 -11.44
CA LEU A 171 16.17 -2.42 -12.38
C LEU A 171 16.48 -1.79 -13.74
N VAL A 172 15.87 -0.65 -14.08
CA VAL A 172 16.15 0.04 -15.35
C VAL A 172 17.62 0.46 -15.42
N TRP A 173 18.20 0.91 -14.32
CA TRP A 173 19.63 1.28 -14.24
C TRP A 173 20.57 0.08 -14.42
N THR A 174 20.20 -1.11 -13.95
CA THR A 174 21.01 -2.34 -14.10
C THR A 174 21.02 -2.90 -15.53
N ARG A 175 20.16 -2.40 -16.43
CA ARG A 175 20.16 -2.80 -17.85
C ARG A 175 21.08 -1.93 -18.73
N PHE A 176 21.65 -0.86 -18.15
CA PHE A 176 22.60 0.03 -18.82
C PHE A 176 24.05 -0.13 -18.31
N LEU A 177 24.28 -1.08 -17.39
CA LEU A 177 25.60 -1.56 -16.97
C LEU A 177 25.90 -2.89 -17.68
#